data_AF-A0A5B8MPV3-F1
#
_entry.id   AF-A0A5B8MPV3-F1
#
_cell.length_a   1.000
_cell.length_b   1.000
_cell.length_c   1.000
_cell.angle_alpha   90.00
_cell.angle_beta   90.00
_cell.angle_gamma   90.00
#
_symmetry.space_group_name_H-M   'P 1'
#
loop_
_entity.id
_entity.type
_entity.pdbx_description
1 polymer ?
#
loop_
_entity_poly.entity_id
_entity_poly.type
_entity_poly.pdbx_seq_one_letter_code
_entity_poly.pdbx_strand_id
1 'polypeptide(L)'
;MRPGCGVFVLDTSPWSGVRDQRLNIGGREGVETRLASEVVSMKLLCSSWMPQRVGVVHMGASNASWGLEPTTHWRSTDDPGLVEENPALELGLLHRYGASSEPGPPPGAPDPRRISRALRLGLEALRAQDGWKQITVLLCSPLPGLGETEADLLAVLRELRENGVETDFVLHPSVYSPSFDQILKLQQESPTPSPESSGDEGGDRVDRIRSADGDVETLSSVFGLDLRNNLVQQNFVKTLALYGDQYFSGVSERANLLTNWSMCFPEFDPTQSMPHVVQMYPWLGTLSEPPPPEN
;
A
#
# COMPACT_ATOMS: atom_id res chain seq x y z
N MET A 1 -21.09 -2.17 2.68
CA MET A 1 -20.43 -0.87 2.97
C MET A 1 -20.16 -0.83 4.45
N ARG A 2 -18.91 -0.63 4.87
CA ARG A 2 -18.52 -0.59 6.28
C ARG A 2 -18.61 0.86 6.76
N PRO A 3 -19.42 1.20 7.78
CA PRO A 3 -19.43 2.55 8.34
C PRO A 3 -18.05 2.83 8.95
N GLY A 4 -17.37 3.84 8.43
CA GLY A 4 -16.01 4.14 8.84
C GLY A 4 -15.18 4.88 7.80
N CYS A 5 -13.94 5.18 8.17
CA CYS A 5 -12.99 5.95 7.39
C CYS A 5 -11.64 5.22 7.28
N GLY A 6 -11.16 5.02 6.06
CA GLY A 6 -9.81 4.53 5.78
C GLY A 6 -8.90 5.68 5.34
N VAL A 7 -7.73 5.80 5.95
CA VAL A 7 -6.69 6.74 5.51
C VAL A 7 -5.50 5.94 4.98
N PHE A 8 -5.06 6.27 3.76
CA PHE A 8 -3.88 5.65 3.16
C PHE A 8 -2.71 6.60 3.22
N VAL A 9 -1.57 6.13 3.72
CA VAL A 9 -0.30 6.86 3.67
C VAL A 9 0.49 6.30 2.51
N LEU A 10 0.76 7.11 1.50
CA LEU A 10 1.59 6.75 0.34
C LEU A 10 2.99 7.33 0.54
N ASP A 11 4.02 6.53 0.28
CA ASP A 11 5.38 7.02 0.22
C ASP A 11 5.56 7.81 -1.08
N THR A 12 5.68 9.13 -0.98
CA THR A 12 5.86 10.03 -2.13
C THR A 12 7.29 10.58 -2.21
N SER A 13 8.22 10.02 -1.43
CA SER A 13 9.64 10.37 -1.52
C SER A 13 10.22 10.03 -2.91
N PRO A 14 11.44 10.48 -3.25
CA PRO A 14 12.06 10.17 -4.55
C PRO A 14 12.16 8.67 -4.86
N TRP A 15 12.18 7.82 -3.84
CA TRP A 15 12.13 6.35 -3.97
C TRP A 15 10.89 5.82 -4.67
N SER A 16 9.76 6.50 -4.48
CA SER A 16 8.48 6.13 -5.09
C SER A 16 8.47 6.33 -6.60
N GLY A 17 9.36 7.18 -7.12
CA GLY A 17 9.55 7.42 -8.55
C GLY A 17 10.33 6.33 -9.29
N VAL A 18 10.95 5.39 -8.58
CA VAL A 18 11.68 4.27 -9.19
C VAL A 18 10.73 3.41 -10.02
N ARG A 19 11.11 3.12 -11.27
CA ARG A 19 10.35 2.29 -12.20
C ARG A 19 10.88 0.87 -12.22
N ASP A 20 10.32 0.03 -11.36
CA ASP A 20 10.65 -1.40 -11.24
C ASP A 20 9.40 -2.29 -11.03
N GLN A 21 8.19 -1.72 -11.12
CA GLN A 21 6.94 -2.43 -10.82
C GLN A 21 6.27 -2.98 -12.08
N ARG A 22 6.19 -4.31 -12.21
CA ARG A 22 5.39 -4.95 -13.28
C ARG A 22 3.95 -5.12 -12.83
N LEU A 23 3.09 -4.17 -13.15
CA LEU A 23 1.69 -4.17 -12.73
C LEU A 23 0.75 -4.83 -13.73
N ASN A 24 1.09 -4.81 -15.03
CA ASN A 24 0.30 -5.36 -16.14
C ASN A 24 -1.18 -4.94 -16.07
N ILE A 25 -1.42 -3.62 -16.07
CA ILE A 25 -2.76 -3.02 -16.02
C ILE A 25 -3.16 -2.57 -17.42
N GLY A 26 -4.41 -2.84 -17.82
CA GLY A 26 -4.98 -2.42 -19.11
C GLY A 26 -4.45 -3.19 -20.31
N GLY A 27 -3.99 -4.43 -20.10
CA GLY A 27 -3.29 -5.21 -21.14
C GLY A 27 -1.95 -4.61 -21.58
N ARG A 28 -1.45 -3.60 -20.87
CA ARG A 28 -0.15 -2.98 -21.15
C ARG A 28 0.92 -3.72 -20.38
N GLU A 29 1.88 -4.27 -21.12
CA GLU A 29 3.13 -4.77 -20.54
C GLU A 29 4.07 -3.57 -20.34
N GLY A 30 4.48 -3.33 -19.11
CA GLY A 30 5.29 -2.16 -18.77
C GLY A 30 5.78 -2.18 -17.33
N VAL A 31 6.90 -1.49 -17.11
CA VAL A 31 7.43 -1.25 -15.78
C VAL A 31 6.96 0.12 -15.33
N GLU A 32 6.14 0.12 -14.28
CA GLU A 32 5.55 1.29 -13.65
C GLU A 32 6.35 1.74 -12.42
N THR A 33 6.02 2.91 -11.90
CA THR A 33 6.63 3.44 -10.68
C THR A 33 6.14 2.69 -9.43
N ARG A 34 6.96 2.68 -8.38
CA ARG A 34 6.52 2.23 -7.04
C ARG A 34 5.28 2.97 -6.58
N LEU A 35 5.20 4.28 -6.80
CA LEU A 35 4.02 5.08 -6.49
C LEU A 35 2.75 4.62 -7.22
N ALA A 36 2.86 4.24 -8.50
CA ALA A 36 1.72 3.68 -9.24
C ALA A 36 1.24 2.37 -8.62
N SER A 37 2.16 1.52 -8.18
CA SER A 37 1.86 0.28 -7.45
C SER A 37 1.15 0.56 -6.12
N GLU A 38 1.58 1.58 -5.37
CA GLU A 38 0.94 2.01 -4.12
C GLU A 38 -0.51 2.50 -4.35
N VAL A 39 -0.72 3.37 -5.35
CA VAL A 39 -2.05 3.90 -5.69
C VAL A 39 -3.00 2.78 -6.10
N VAL A 40 -2.52 1.81 -6.87
CA VAL A 40 -3.32 0.66 -7.31
C VAL A 40 -3.68 -0.24 -6.12
N SER A 41 -2.72 -0.50 -5.22
CA SER A 41 -2.97 -1.25 -3.98
C SER A 41 -4.00 -0.56 -3.10
N MET A 42 -3.91 0.76 -2.93
CA MET A 42 -4.93 1.55 -2.22
C MET A 42 -6.32 1.35 -2.84
N LYS A 43 -6.46 1.42 -4.18
CA LYS A 43 -7.75 1.22 -4.87
C LYS A 43 -8.31 -0.18 -4.64
N LEU A 44 -7.45 -1.20 -4.61
CA LEU A 44 -7.85 -2.59 -4.32
C LEU A 44 -8.38 -2.73 -2.89
N LEU A 45 -7.67 -2.17 -1.90
CA LEU A 45 -8.09 -2.19 -0.50
C LEU A 45 -9.40 -1.43 -0.29
N CYS A 46 -9.54 -0.24 -0.90
CA CYS A 46 -10.81 0.51 -0.89
C CYS A 46 -11.97 -0.30 -1.46
N SER A 47 -11.74 -1.00 -2.58
CA SER A 47 -12.75 -1.85 -3.22
C SER A 47 -13.08 -3.08 -2.37
N SER A 48 -12.12 -3.63 -1.65
CA SER A 48 -12.39 -4.73 -0.74
C SER A 48 -13.23 -4.29 0.47
N TRP A 49 -12.78 -3.25 1.18
CA TRP A 49 -13.38 -2.84 2.45
C TRP A 49 -14.65 -2.01 2.29
N MET A 50 -14.82 -1.36 1.12
CA MET A 50 -15.92 -0.46 0.81
C MET A 50 -16.17 0.57 1.93
N PRO A 51 -15.15 1.36 2.33
CA PRO A 51 -15.29 2.35 3.39
C PRO A 51 -16.25 3.46 2.97
N GLN A 52 -16.83 4.13 3.95
CA GLN A 52 -17.68 5.29 3.69
C GLN A 52 -16.84 6.51 3.30
N ARG A 53 -15.70 6.71 3.97
CA ARG A 53 -14.78 7.81 3.69
C ARG A 53 -13.38 7.30 3.39
N VAL A 54 -12.68 7.98 2.48
CA VAL A 54 -11.26 7.72 2.18
C VAL A 54 -10.48 9.01 2.22
N GLY A 55 -9.34 9.00 2.90
CA GLY A 55 -8.33 10.05 2.85
C GLY A 55 -6.98 9.49 2.40
N VAL A 56 -6.12 10.38 1.89
CA VAL A 56 -4.77 10.05 1.44
C VAL A 56 -3.77 11.06 1.99
N VAL A 57 -2.76 10.54 2.68
CA VAL A 57 -1.60 11.30 3.17
C VAL A 57 -0.41 10.97 2.27
N HIS A 58 0.27 12.01 1.79
CA HIS A 58 1.57 11.91 1.15
C HIS A 58 2.64 11.93 2.21
N MET A 59 3.51 10.92 2.22
CA MET A 59 4.68 10.84 3.07
C MET A 59 5.92 11.04 2.20
N GLY A 60 6.37 12.30 2.12
CA GLY A 60 7.56 12.71 1.36
C GLY A 60 8.85 12.22 1.98
N ALA A 61 10.01 12.73 1.55
CA ALA A 61 11.30 12.33 2.12
C ALA A 61 11.49 12.81 3.56
N SER A 62 10.90 13.96 3.92
CA SER A 62 11.08 14.58 5.23
C SER A 62 9.80 15.12 5.88
N ASN A 63 8.69 15.16 5.16
CA ASN A 63 7.44 15.72 5.65
C ASN A 63 6.28 14.76 5.35
N ALA A 64 5.10 15.16 5.83
CA ALA A 64 3.85 14.55 5.44
C ALA A 64 2.85 15.66 5.12
N SER A 65 2.00 15.45 4.14
CA SER A 65 0.97 16.40 3.72
C SER A 65 -0.29 15.68 3.25
N TRP A 66 -1.40 16.40 3.18
CA TRP A 66 -2.62 15.86 2.58
C TRP A 66 -2.46 15.74 1.07
N GLY A 67 -2.65 14.53 0.55
CA GLY A 67 -2.91 14.29 -0.86
C GLY A 67 -4.40 14.36 -1.18
N LEU A 68 -5.23 13.91 -0.24
CA LEU A 68 -6.68 13.97 -0.27
C LEU A 68 -7.23 13.95 1.17
N GLU A 69 -7.97 14.97 1.58
CA GLU A 69 -8.68 14.93 2.86
C GLU A 69 -9.80 13.87 2.84
N PRO A 70 -10.18 13.28 3.99
CA PRO A 70 -11.23 12.27 4.06
C PRO A 70 -12.54 12.71 3.40
N THR A 71 -12.89 12.07 2.28
CA THR A 71 -14.07 12.40 1.48
C THR A 71 -15.00 11.20 1.36
N THR A 72 -16.30 11.47 1.22
CA THR A 72 -17.30 10.46 0.82
C THR A 72 -17.37 10.27 -0.70
N HIS A 73 -16.86 11.22 -1.48
CA HIS A 73 -16.95 11.25 -2.95
C HIS A 73 -15.78 10.54 -3.63
N TRP A 74 -15.29 9.45 -3.04
CA TRP A 74 -14.09 8.80 -3.52
C TRP A 74 -14.35 7.81 -4.67
N ARG A 75 -15.61 7.40 -4.87
CA ARG A 75 -16.03 6.50 -5.96
C ARG A 75 -16.51 7.30 -7.16
N SER A 76 -16.37 6.74 -8.35
CA SER A 76 -16.79 7.41 -9.58
C SER A 76 -18.31 7.55 -9.72
N THR A 77 -19.08 6.74 -9.00
CA THR A 77 -20.55 6.77 -8.97
C THR A 77 -21.13 7.88 -8.12
N ASP A 78 -20.33 8.48 -7.23
CA ASP A 78 -20.83 9.45 -6.25
C ASP A 78 -20.98 10.87 -6.82
N ASP A 79 -20.64 11.11 -8.09
CA ASP A 79 -20.90 12.38 -8.77
C ASP A 79 -21.06 12.26 -10.32
N PRO A 80 -22.28 12.08 -10.85
CA PRO A 80 -22.53 11.93 -12.29
C PRO A 80 -22.50 13.25 -13.09
N GLY A 81 -22.22 14.40 -12.45
CA GLY A 81 -22.47 15.73 -13.01
C GLY A 81 -21.24 16.59 -13.36
N LEU A 82 -20.01 16.14 -13.11
CA LEU A 82 -18.84 17.00 -13.25
C LEU A 82 -18.27 17.01 -14.67
N VAL A 83 -18.69 18.07 -15.37
CA VAL A 83 -18.15 18.66 -16.59
C VAL A 83 -16.61 18.74 -16.52
N GLU A 84 -15.97 18.51 -17.68
CA GLU A 84 -14.52 18.39 -17.97
C GLU A 84 -13.57 19.48 -17.42
N GLU A 85 -14.05 20.45 -16.65
CA GLU A 85 -13.30 21.67 -16.29
C GLU A 85 -12.72 21.70 -14.88
N ASN A 86 -13.16 20.85 -13.93
CA ASN A 86 -12.52 20.76 -12.61
C ASN A 86 -11.56 19.56 -12.53
N PRO A 87 -10.28 19.77 -12.18
CA PRO A 87 -9.33 18.67 -12.06
C PRO A 87 -9.80 17.72 -10.94
N ALA A 88 -10.02 16.45 -11.28
CA ALA A 88 -10.59 15.42 -10.41
C ALA A 88 -9.91 15.22 -9.03
N LEU A 89 -8.74 15.80 -8.82
CA LEU A 89 -8.07 15.92 -7.52
C LEU A 89 -8.85 16.81 -6.53
N GLU A 90 -9.47 17.89 -7.00
CA GLU A 90 -10.25 18.81 -6.14
C GLU A 90 -11.54 18.19 -5.60
N LEU A 91 -12.00 17.11 -6.24
CA LEU A 91 -13.26 16.40 -5.93
C LEU A 91 -13.03 15.14 -5.10
N GLY A 92 -11.77 14.70 -4.97
CA GLY A 92 -11.40 13.53 -4.18
C GLY A 92 -11.73 12.18 -4.80
N LEU A 93 -11.93 12.14 -6.13
CA LEU A 93 -12.26 10.93 -6.87
C LEU A 93 -11.01 10.04 -7.03
N LEU A 94 -10.98 8.89 -6.37
CA LEU A 94 -9.80 8.01 -6.39
C LEU A 94 -9.51 7.43 -7.78
N HIS A 95 -10.52 7.27 -8.62
CA HIS A 95 -10.34 6.66 -9.95
C HIS A 95 -9.35 7.44 -10.84
N ARG A 96 -9.35 8.78 -10.73
CA ARG A 96 -8.42 9.71 -11.39
C ARG A 96 -7.26 10.16 -10.51
N TYR A 97 -7.20 9.69 -9.27
CA TYR A 97 -6.13 10.06 -8.36
C TYR A 97 -4.78 9.54 -8.90
N GLY A 98 -3.87 10.49 -9.11
CA GLY A 98 -2.46 10.26 -9.36
C GLY A 98 -1.66 11.04 -8.33
N ALA A 99 -0.71 10.37 -7.68
CA ALA A 99 0.28 11.05 -6.86
C ALA A 99 1.55 11.29 -7.70
N SER A 100 2.26 12.38 -7.39
CA SER A 100 3.59 12.65 -7.93
C SER A 100 4.64 12.42 -6.86
N SER A 101 5.74 11.76 -7.23
CA SER A 101 6.91 11.68 -6.38
C SER A 101 7.55 13.06 -6.24
N GLU A 102 8.16 13.33 -5.09
CA GLU A 102 8.99 14.53 -4.91
C GLU A 102 10.09 14.61 -5.99
N PRO A 103 10.30 15.79 -6.59
CA PRO A 103 11.42 15.98 -7.51
C PRO A 103 12.74 15.97 -6.73
N GLY A 104 13.74 15.23 -7.19
CA GLY A 104 15.03 15.23 -6.53
C GLY A 104 16.13 14.41 -7.21
N PRO A 105 17.40 14.62 -6.81
CA PRO A 105 18.54 13.76 -7.17
C PRO A 105 18.32 12.31 -6.70
N PRO A 106 19.20 11.34 -7.04
CA PRO A 106 19.08 9.96 -6.58
C PRO A 106 18.78 9.88 -5.08
N PRO A 107 17.93 8.91 -4.67
CA PRO A 107 17.27 8.97 -3.39
C PRO A 107 18.27 8.96 -2.24
N GLY A 108 18.31 10.06 -1.50
CA GLY A 108 18.93 10.11 -0.18
C GLY A 108 18.12 9.29 0.83
N ALA A 109 18.74 9.05 1.99
CA ALA A 109 18.09 8.50 3.16
C ALA A 109 16.89 9.39 3.58
N PRO A 110 15.65 8.88 3.59
CA PRO A 110 14.49 9.63 4.11
C PRO A 110 14.63 9.87 5.62
N ASP A 111 14.05 10.95 6.14
CA ASP A 111 13.96 11.20 7.58
C ASP A 111 13.03 10.16 8.23
N PRO A 112 13.50 9.33 9.18
CA PRO A 112 12.67 8.32 9.82
C PRO A 112 11.43 8.90 10.54
N ARG A 113 11.48 10.16 10.99
CA ARG A 113 10.35 10.84 11.66
C ARG A 113 9.16 11.10 10.74
N ARG A 114 9.33 10.96 9.42
CA ARG A 114 8.23 11.15 8.45
C ARG A 114 7.06 10.18 8.68
N ILE A 115 7.34 8.96 9.20
CA ILE A 115 6.29 7.98 9.55
C ILE A 115 5.41 8.52 10.68
N SER A 116 6.02 8.95 11.79
CA SER A 116 5.29 9.55 12.91
C SER A 116 4.47 10.77 12.48
N ARG A 117 5.02 11.62 11.61
CA ARG A 117 4.33 12.80 11.06
C ARG A 117 3.11 12.39 10.23
N ALA A 118 3.26 11.42 9.34
CA ALA A 118 2.16 10.93 8.50
C ALA A 118 1.05 10.26 9.32
N LEU A 119 1.42 9.45 10.31
CA LEU A 119 0.48 8.80 11.21
C LEU A 119 -0.31 9.80 12.06
N ARG A 120 0.35 10.85 12.59
CA ARG A 120 -0.34 11.92 13.32
C ARG A 120 -1.30 12.69 12.42
N LEU A 121 -0.90 12.98 11.19
CA LEU A 121 -1.78 13.64 10.21
C LEU A 121 -3.02 12.78 9.91
N GLY A 122 -2.84 11.47 9.72
CA GLY A 122 -3.96 10.53 9.58
C GLY A 122 -4.86 10.47 10.82
N LEU A 123 -4.27 10.48 12.02
CA LEU A 123 -5.01 10.51 13.28
C LEU A 123 -5.88 11.77 13.41
N GLU A 124 -5.35 12.95 13.07
CA GLU A 124 -6.11 14.22 13.12
C GLU A 124 -7.41 14.15 12.32
N ALA A 125 -7.36 13.57 11.12
CA ALA A 125 -8.53 13.32 10.28
C ALA A 125 -9.54 12.32 10.86
N LEU A 126 -9.03 11.30 11.55
CA LEU A 126 -9.84 10.18 12.06
C LEU A 126 -10.46 10.45 13.45
N ARG A 127 -9.93 11.40 14.22
CA ARG A 127 -10.43 11.72 15.57
C ARG A 127 -11.92 12.02 15.59
N ALA A 128 -12.39 12.84 14.65
CA ALA A 128 -13.79 13.26 14.56
C ALA A 128 -14.72 12.29 13.81
N GLN A 129 -14.20 11.15 13.33
CA GLN A 129 -15.01 10.17 12.59
C GLN A 129 -15.70 9.20 13.56
N ASP A 130 -16.87 8.71 13.17
CA ASP A 130 -17.55 7.62 13.86
C ASP A 130 -17.32 6.28 13.14
N GLY A 131 -17.51 5.18 13.86
CA GLY A 131 -17.39 3.83 13.31
C GLY A 131 -15.95 3.34 13.18
N TRP A 132 -15.70 2.52 12.16
CA TRP A 132 -14.39 1.90 11.94
C TRP A 132 -13.36 2.90 11.44
N LYS A 133 -12.11 2.82 11.94
CA LYS A 133 -11.01 3.72 11.61
C LYS A 133 -9.75 2.93 11.34
N GLN A 134 -9.15 3.11 10.17
CA GLN A 134 -7.89 2.45 9.83
C GLN A 134 -6.95 3.43 9.12
N ILE A 135 -5.65 3.31 9.44
CA ILE A 135 -4.56 3.87 8.65
C ILE A 135 -3.77 2.72 8.02
N THR A 136 -3.61 2.74 6.70
CA THR A 136 -2.75 1.78 5.98
C THR A 136 -1.57 2.50 5.36
N VAL A 137 -0.36 2.12 5.75
CA VAL A 137 0.89 2.70 5.25
C VAL A 137 1.44 1.83 4.14
N LEU A 138 1.56 2.39 2.93
CA LEU A 138 2.27 1.79 1.81
C LEU A 138 3.67 2.41 1.77
N LEU A 139 4.69 1.61 2.05
CA LEU A 139 6.05 2.10 2.28
C LEU A 139 7.02 1.48 1.27
N CYS A 140 7.70 2.31 0.48
CA CYS A 140 8.62 1.85 -0.56
C CYS A 140 10.09 2.27 -0.39
N SER A 141 10.39 3.15 0.57
CA SER A 141 11.76 3.60 0.83
C SER A 141 12.35 3.02 2.12
N PRO A 142 13.70 2.95 2.22
CA PRO A 142 14.40 2.53 3.42
C PRO A 142 14.08 3.40 4.64
N LEU A 143 14.38 2.84 5.81
CA LEU A 143 14.06 3.40 7.13
C LEU A 143 15.31 3.72 7.96
N PRO A 144 16.30 4.45 7.41
CA PRO A 144 17.56 4.64 8.10
C PRO A 144 17.37 5.38 9.42
N GLY A 145 17.87 4.79 10.51
CA GLY A 145 17.83 5.41 11.84
C GLY A 145 16.46 5.39 12.49
N LEU A 146 15.56 4.49 12.08
CA LEU A 146 14.24 4.32 12.69
C LEU A 146 14.35 4.00 14.18
N GLY A 147 15.37 3.24 14.59
CA GLY A 147 15.65 2.93 16.00
C GLY A 147 15.81 4.18 16.88
N GLU A 148 16.34 5.28 16.34
CA GLU A 148 16.47 6.54 17.07
C GLU A 148 15.12 7.24 17.31
N THR A 149 14.08 6.81 16.60
CA THR A 149 12.72 7.36 16.65
C THR A 149 11.71 6.43 17.33
N GLU A 150 12.15 5.29 17.87
CA GLU A 150 11.28 4.27 18.47
C GLU A 150 10.31 4.86 19.53
N ALA A 151 10.82 5.70 20.43
CA ALA A 151 10.01 6.33 21.47
C ALA A 151 8.89 7.23 20.89
N ASP A 152 9.14 7.91 19.77
CA ASP A 152 8.14 8.73 19.09
C ASP A 152 7.10 7.84 18.39
N LEU A 153 7.53 6.75 17.74
CA LEU A 153 6.62 5.79 17.12
C LEU A 153 5.70 5.11 18.14
N LEU A 154 6.25 4.70 19.29
CA LEU A 154 5.46 4.15 20.40
C LEU A 154 4.45 5.16 20.95
N ALA A 155 4.84 6.44 21.05
CA ALA A 155 3.93 7.50 21.49
C ALA A 155 2.76 7.66 20.50
N VAL A 156 3.05 7.75 19.19
CA VAL A 156 2.03 7.85 18.14
C VAL A 156 1.12 6.63 18.12
N LEU A 157 1.67 5.42 18.25
CA LEU A 157 0.89 4.19 18.26
C LEU A 157 -0.07 4.13 19.45
N ARG A 158 0.37 4.58 20.62
CA ARG A 158 -0.51 4.72 21.78
C ARG A 158 -1.63 5.72 21.50
N GLU A 159 -1.33 6.90 20.94
CA GLU A 159 -2.35 7.88 20.57
C GLU A 159 -3.37 7.31 19.57
N LEU A 160 -2.92 6.54 18.57
CA LEU A 160 -3.79 5.86 17.60
C LEU A 160 -4.72 4.85 18.28
N ARG A 161 -4.17 4.00 19.17
CA ARG A 161 -4.94 3.00 19.92
C ARG A 161 -5.97 3.62 20.86
N GLU A 162 -5.61 4.68 21.56
CA GLU A 162 -6.52 5.43 22.43
C GLU A 162 -7.71 6.03 21.66
N ASN A 163 -7.54 6.29 20.37
CA ASN A 163 -8.58 6.79 19.47
C ASN A 163 -9.28 5.68 18.65
N GLY A 164 -9.00 4.41 18.96
CA GLY A 164 -9.59 3.26 18.27
C GLY A 164 -9.20 3.16 16.79
N VAL A 165 -8.02 3.64 16.42
CA VAL A 165 -7.50 3.60 15.05
C VAL A 165 -6.63 2.36 14.86
N GLU A 166 -7.05 1.49 13.94
CA GLU A 166 -6.25 0.36 13.48
C GLU A 166 -5.13 0.86 12.55
N THR A 167 -3.96 0.24 12.62
CA THR A 167 -2.81 0.61 11.76
C THR A 167 -2.27 -0.63 11.08
N ASP A 168 -1.99 -0.51 9.78
CA ASP A 168 -1.47 -1.59 8.97
C ASP A 168 -0.34 -1.10 8.06
N PHE A 169 0.57 -1.99 7.69
CA PHE A 169 1.74 -1.69 6.87
C PHE A 169 1.88 -2.69 5.73
N VAL A 170 1.89 -2.17 4.51
CA VAL A 170 2.27 -2.92 3.31
C VAL A 170 3.63 -2.39 2.88
N LEU A 171 4.66 -3.23 2.94
CA LEU A 171 6.04 -2.81 2.65
C LEU A 171 6.41 -3.15 1.20
N HIS A 172 7.38 -2.46 0.61
CA HIS A 172 8.02 -2.89 -0.64
C HIS A 172 9.27 -3.72 -0.32
N PRO A 173 9.74 -4.64 -1.20
CA PRO A 173 10.96 -5.41 -0.95
C PRO A 173 12.22 -4.57 -0.66
N SER A 174 12.27 -3.32 -1.15
CA SER A 174 13.39 -2.39 -0.87
C SER A 174 13.42 -1.85 0.57
N VAL A 175 12.33 -1.98 1.32
CA VAL A 175 12.27 -1.57 2.73
C VAL A 175 13.02 -2.59 3.59
N TYR A 176 12.96 -3.87 3.24
CA TYR A 176 13.59 -4.93 4.02
C TYR A 176 15.11 -4.86 3.91
N SER A 177 15.79 -5.29 4.95
CA SER A 177 17.24 -5.43 4.95
C SER A 177 17.69 -6.64 4.12
N PRO A 178 18.95 -6.68 3.66
CA PRO A 178 19.48 -7.79 2.86
C PRO A 178 19.40 -9.16 3.55
N SER A 179 19.33 -9.23 4.88
CA SER A 179 19.20 -10.49 5.63
C SER A 179 17.91 -11.25 5.29
N PHE A 180 16.86 -10.55 4.85
CA PHE A 180 15.59 -11.13 4.44
C PHE A 180 15.62 -11.73 3.02
N ASP A 181 16.70 -11.52 2.24
CA ASP A 181 16.82 -12.07 0.89
C ASP A 181 16.79 -13.61 0.88
N GLN A 182 17.27 -14.26 1.93
CA GLN A 182 17.23 -15.73 2.03
C GLN A 182 15.79 -16.23 2.12
N ILE A 183 14.94 -15.52 2.87
CA ILE A 183 13.53 -15.88 3.03
C ILE A 183 12.75 -15.57 1.75
N LEU A 184 13.02 -14.42 1.13
CA LEU A 184 12.43 -14.04 -0.16
C LEU A 184 12.78 -15.04 -1.28
N LYS A 185 14.01 -15.58 -1.29
CA LYS A 185 14.44 -16.61 -2.26
C LYS A 185 13.74 -17.94 -2.05
N LEU A 186 13.49 -18.35 -0.80
CA LEU A 186 12.81 -19.61 -0.47
C LEU A 186 11.33 -19.59 -0.86
N GLN A 187 10.70 -18.42 -0.88
CA GLN A 187 9.29 -18.25 -1.26
C GLN A 187 9.06 -18.01 -2.77
N GLN A 188 10.12 -17.85 -3.55
CA GLN A 188 10.01 -17.75 -5.02
C GLN A 188 9.99 -19.16 -5.63
N GLU A 189 8.81 -19.78 -5.69
CA GLU A 189 8.63 -20.96 -6.54
C GLU A 189 8.72 -20.53 -8.02
N SER A 190 9.80 -20.96 -8.68
CA SER A 190 10.17 -20.79 -10.10
C SER A 190 11.14 -19.64 -10.40
N PRO A 191 12.34 -19.95 -10.94
CA PRO A 191 13.24 -18.93 -11.45
C PRO A 191 12.63 -18.37 -12.74
N THR A 192 12.02 -17.19 -12.67
CA THR A 192 11.78 -16.42 -13.89
C THR A 192 13.15 -15.88 -14.32
N PRO A 193 13.66 -16.20 -15.53
CA PRO A 193 14.94 -15.64 -15.97
C PRO A 193 14.80 -14.11 -15.97
N SER A 194 15.62 -13.46 -15.15
CA SER A 194 15.79 -12.02 -15.25
C SER A 194 16.26 -11.73 -16.68
N PRO A 195 15.62 -10.81 -17.42
CA PRO A 195 16.17 -10.40 -18.70
C PRO A 195 17.56 -9.86 -18.41
N GLU A 196 18.54 -10.44 -19.09
CA GLU A 196 19.94 -10.05 -19.02
C GLU A 196 20.00 -8.53 -19.05
N SER A 197 20.46 -7.96 -17.94
CA SER A 197 20.77 -6.55 -17.84
C SER A 197 21.84 -6.28 -18.88
N SER A 198 21.41 -5.76 -20.03
CA SER A 198 22.25 -5.09 -21.00
C SER A 198 23.09 -4.09 -20.22
N GLY A 199 24.39 -4.18 -20.41
CA GLY A 199 25.36 -3.37 -19.68
C GLY A 199 25.05 -1.90 -19.84
N ASP A 200 25.06 -1.19 -18.72
CA ASP A 200 25.52 0.18 -18.73
C ASP A 200 26.20 0.51 -17.41
N GLU A 201 27.30 1.21 -17.55
CA GLU A 201 28.31 1.49 -16.53
C GLU A 201 27.83 2.60 -15.57
N GLY A 202 28.23 2.50 -14.29
CA GLY A 202 28.48 3.70 -13.48
C GLY A 202 27.34 4.34 -12.66
N GLY A 203 26.22 3.66 -12.40
CA GLY A 203 25.23 4.10 -11.41
C GLY A 203 25.15 3.14 -10.24
N ASP A 204 25.40 3.60 -9.01
CA ASP A 204 25.05 2.83 -7.81
C ASP A 204 23.56 2.45 -7.91
N ARG A 205 23.30 1.15 -8.08
CA ARG A 205 21.93 0.63 -8.21
C ARG A 205 21.17 1.00 -6.94
N VAL A 206 20.23 1.94 -7.06
CA VAL A 206 19.33 2.41 -5.99
C VAL A 206 18.69 1.23 -5.24
N ASP A 207 18.50 0.09 -5.91
CA ASP A 207 18.00 -1.18 -5.36
C ASP A 207 18.86 -1.82 -4.26
N ARG A 208 20.12 -1.36 -4.11
CA ARG A 208 21.06 -1.83 -3.08
C ARG A 208 20.96 -1.05 -1.77
N ILE A 209 20.41 0.16 -1.80
CA ILE A 209 20.23 0.96 -0.59
C ILE A 209 18.94 0.46 0.07
N ARG A 210 19.10 -0.23 1.21
CA ARG A 210 18.04 -0.91 1.97
C ARG A 210 18.17 -0.57 3.44
N SER A 211 17.11 -0.82 4.23
CA SER A 211 17.15 -0.57 5.67
C SER A 211 18.14 -1.49 6.38
N ALA A 212 18.65 -1.07 7.54
CA ALA A 212 19.39 -1.97 8.41
C ALA A 212 18.43 -2.95 9.12
N ASP A 213 18.94 -4.11 9.56
CA ASP A 213 18.15 -5.10 10.30
C ASP A 213 17.46 -4.48 11.52
N GLY A 214 18.19 -3.66 12.30
CA GLY A 214 17.67 -3.00 13.49
C GLY A 214 16.53 -2.02 13.19
N ASP A 215 16.51 -1.38 12.03
CA ASP A 215 15.42 -0.48 11.63
C ASP A 215 14.15 -1.26 11.30
N VAL A 216 14.28 -2.38 10.59
CA VAL A 216 13.17 -3.28 10.26
C VAL A 216 12.61 -3.95 11.53
N GLU A 217 13.50 -4.39 12.43
CA GLU A 217 13.13 -4.94 13.74
C GLU A 217 12.41 -3.92 14.62
N THR A 218 12.83 -2.65 14.60
CA THR A 218 12.14 -1.56 15.30
C THR A 218 10.71 -1.43 14.78
N LEU A 219 10.51 -1.38 13.46
CA LEU A 219 9.18 -1.29 12.86
C LEU A 219 8.30 -2.49 13.25
N SER A 220 8.85 -3.70 13.15
CA SER A 220 8.18 -4.95 13.51
C SER A 220 7.77 -4.97 14.98
N SER A 221 8.67 -4.60 15.89
CA SER A 221 8.44 -4.57 17.33
C SER A 221 7.37 -3.56 17.73
N VAL A 222 7.47 -2.32 17.22
CA VAL A 222 6.53 -1.25 17.57
C VAL A 222 5.13 -1.58 17.11
N PHE A 223 4.95 -1.97 15.84
CA PHE A 223 3.62 -2.18 15.25
C PHE A 223 3.12 -3.63 15.35
N GLY A 224 3.91 -4.55 15.92
CA GLY A 224 3.57 -5.97 16.02
C GLY A 224 3.48 -6.67 14.66
N LEU A 225 4.29 -6.24 13.69
CA LEU A 225 4.28 -6.80 12.33
C LEU A 225 5.07 -8.12 12.30
N ASP A 226 4.46 -9.20 11.84
CA ASP A 226 5.15 -10.46 11.60
C ASP A 226 5.87 -10.45 10.24
N LEU A 227 6.93 -9.64 10.16
CA LEU A 227 7.69 -9.44 8.92
C LEU A 227 8.44 -10.69 8.47
N ARG A 228 8.57 -11.74 9.29
CA ARG A 228 9.24 -12.99 8.90
C ARG A 228 8.30 -13.95 8.18
N ASN A 229 7.01 -13.94 8.55
CA ASN A 229 6.00 -14.80 7.93
C ASN A 229 5.16 -14.07 6.86
N ASN A 230 5.03 -12.73 6.95
CA ASN A 230 4.26 -11.89 6.03
C ASN A 230 5.18 -11.06 5.12
N LEU A 231 6.01 -11.76 4.34
CA LEU A 231 6.97 -11.12 3.44
C LEU A 231 6.37 -10.73 2.10
N VAL A 232 6.61 -9.47 1.76
CA VAL A 232 6.15 -8.85 0.51
C VAL A 232 6.83 -9.48 -0.71
N GLN A 233 6.02 -9.81 -1.71
CA GLN A 233 6.44 -10.38 -2.98
C GLN A 233 6.58 -9.31 -4.05
N GLN A 234 7.76 -9.06 -4.62
CA GLN A 234 8.08 -8.23 -5.81
C GLN A 234 7.51 -6.78 -5.91
N ASN A 235 6.24 -6.55 -5.58
CA ASN A 235 5.52 -5.28 -5.53
C ASN A 235 4.35 -5.34 -4.52
N PHE A 236 3.73 -4.19 -4.24
CA PHE A 236 2.60 -4.09 -3.30
C PHE A 236 1.40 -4.93 -3.75
N VAL A 237 1.03 -4.87 -5.02
CA VAL A 237 -0.18 -5.54 -5.53
C VAL A 237 -0.08 -7.07 -5.41
N LYS A 238 1.07 -7.64 -5.74
CA LYS A 238 1.33 -9.08 -5.61
C LYS A 238 1.33 -9.52 -4.15
N THR A 239 1.79 -8.66 -3.24
CA THR A 239 1.69 -8.93 -1.79
C THR A 239 0.24 -9.00 -1.35
N LEU A 240 -0.58 -8.01 -1.74
CA LEU A 240 -2.01 -8.05 -1.43
C LEU A 240 -2.70 -9.29 -2.02
N ALA A 241 -2.31 -9.70 -3.22
CA ALA A 241 -2.86 -10.90 -3.87
C ALA A 241 -2.46 -12.20 -3.16
N LEU A 242 -1.21 -12.32 -2.69
CA LEU A 242 -0.72 -13.49 -1.96
C LEU A 242 -1.40 -13.63 -0.59
N TYR A 243 -1.53 -12.52 0.14
CA TYR A 243 -2.13 -12.45 1.47
C TYR A 243 -3.58 -11.96 1.40
N GLY A 244 -4.32 -12.43 0.39
CA GLY A 244 -5.67 -11.96 0.12
C GLY A 244 -6.67 -12.26 1.24
N ASP A 245 -6.45 -13.33 2.00
CA ASP A 245 -7.20 -13.66 3.21
C ASP A 245 -7.05 -12.60 4.32
N GLN A 246 -5.84 -12.06 4.48
CA GLN A 246 -5.55 -10.99 5.42
C GLN A 246 -6.07 -9.63 4.93
N TYR A 247 -5.73 -9.24 3.71
CA TYR A 247 -5.98 -7.89 3.20
C TYR A 247 -7.38 -7.71 2.61
N PHE A 248 -7.98 -8.77 2.06
CA PHE A 248 -9.32 -8.73 1.48
C PHE A 248 -10.37 -9.41 2.37
N SER A 249 -10.20 -9.31 3.68
CA SER A 249 -11.14 -9.87 4.66
C SER A 249 -12.59 -9.45 4.36
N GLY A 250 -13.49 -10.44 4.32
CA GLY A 250 -14.90 -10.25 3.91
C GLY A 250 -15.16 -10.45 2.41
N VAL A 251 -14.12 -10.64 1.60
CA VAL A 251 -14.23 -11.07 0.20
C VAL A 251 -13.92 -12.58 0.15
N SER A 252 -14.96 -13.41 0.11
CA SER A 252 -14.81 -14.88 0.07
C SER A 252 -14.37 -15.42 -1.30
N GLU A 253 -14.63 -14.65 -2.36
CA GLU A 253 -14.41 -15.06 -3.74
C GLU A 253 -13.85 -13.91 -4.57
N ARG A 254 -12.94 -14.20 -5.50
CA ARG A 254 -12.41 -13.24 -6.47
C ARG A 254 -13.51 -12.47 -7.22
N ALA A 255 -14.63 -13.13 -7.52
CA ALA A 255 -15.79 -12.51 -8.17
C ALA A 255 -16.37 -11.35 -7.36
N ASN A 256 -16.31 -11.42 -6.03
CA ASN A 256 -16.76 -10.34 -5.16
C ASN A 256 -15.83 -9.13 -5.23
N LEU A 257 -14.51 -9.32 -5.30
CA LEU A 257 -13.56 -8.21 -5.49
C LEU A 257 -13.76 -7.52 -6.85
N LEU A 258 -13.95 -8.30 -7.91
CA LEU A 258 -14.28 -7.79 -9.25
C LEU A 258 -15.59 -6.98 -9.25
N THR A 259 -16.60 -7.49 -8.56
CA THR A 259 -17.89 -6.81 -8.41
C THR A 259 -17.71 -5.49 -7.67
N ASN A 260 -17.03 -5.49 -6.53
CA ASN A 260 -16.79 -4.27 -5.77
C ASN A 260 -15.96 -3.25 -6.55
N TRP A 261 -14.91 -3.69 -7.27
CA TRP A 261 -14.13 -2.83 -8.16
C TRP A 261 -15.02 -2.15 -9.19
N SER A 262 -15.91 -2.91 -9.84
CA SER A 262 -16.86 -2.39 -10.83
C SER A 262 -17.86 -1.42 -10.22
N MET A 263 -18.25 -1.60 -8.95
CA MET A 263 -19.12 -0.66 -8.24
C MET A 263 -18.41 0.65 -7.89
N CYS A 264 -17.12 0.58 -7.56
CA CYS A 264 -16.30 1.75 -7.26
C CYS A 264 -15.94 2.56 -8.51
N PHE A 265 -15.71 1.86 -9.63
CA PHE A 265 -15.09 2.39 -10.85
C PHE A 265 -15.82 1.90 -12.14
N PRO A 266 -17.14 2.15 -12.30
CA PRO A 266 -17.97 1.59 -13.38
C PRO A 266 -17.56 2.00 -14.79
N GLU A 267 -16.85 3.11 -14.95
CA GLU A 267 -16.36 3.61 -16.22
C GLU A 267 -15.17 2.81 -16.79
N PHE A 268 -14.59 1.92 -15.97
CA PHE A 268 -13.49 1.06 -16.38
C PHE A 268 -13.93 -0.40 -16.48
N ASP A 269 -13.54 -1.06 -17.57
CA ASP A 269 -13.67 -2.52 -17.67
C ASP A 269 -12.80 -3.17 -16.57
N PRO A 270 -13.37 -3.90 -15.61
CA PRO A 270 -12.62 -4.52 -14.51
C PRO A 270 -11.63 -5.58 -15.01
N THR A 271 -11.90 -6.23 -16.14
CA THR A 271 -11.00 -7.25 -16.72
C THR A 271 -9.71 -6.63 -17.25
N GLN A 272 -9.76 -5.34 -17.61
CA GLN A 272 -8.62 -4.57 -18.09
C GLN A 272 -8.00 -3.71 -16.98
N SER A 273 -8.81 -3.07 -16.14
CA SER A 273 -8.34 -2.05 -15.19
C SER A 273 -7.88 -2.61 -13.84
N MET A 274 -8.36 -3.78 -13.44
CA MET A 274 -7.90 -4.44 -12.22
C MET A 274 -6.57 -5.17 -12.50
N PRO A 275 -5.56 -5.08 -11.62
CA PRO A 275 -4.26 -5.70 -11.86
C PRO A 275 -4.36 -7.21 -12.10
N HIS A 276 -3.76 -7.68 -13.20
CA HIS A 276 -3.86 -9.07 -13.64
C HIS A 276 -3.33 -10.06 -12.59
N VAL A 277 -2.34 -9.68 -11.79
CA VAL A 277 -1.79 -10.55 -10.73
C VAL A 277 -2.86 -10.95 -9.69
N VAL A 278 -3.82 -10.06 -9.39
CA VAL A 278 -4.95 -10.36 -8.50
C VAL A 278 -5.93 -11.34 -9.16
N GLN A 279 -5.98 -11.36 -10.49
CA GLN A 279 -6.78 -12.30 -11.26
C GLN A 279 -6.15 -13.69 -11.29
N MET A 280 -4.82 -13.78 -11.28
CA MET A 280 -4.08 -15.04 -11.48
C MET A 280 -3.71 -15.75 -10.18
N TYR A 281 -3.57 -15.05 -9.06
CA TYR A 281 -3.15 -15.67 -7.81
C TYR A 281 -4.25 -16.56 -7.24
N PRO A 282 -3.93 -17.79 -6.77
CA PRO A 282 -4.92 -18.69 -6.20
C PRO A 282 -5.52 -18.05 -4.94
N TRP A 283 -6.82 -17.76 -4.98
CA TRP A 283 -7.58 -17.42 -3.78
C TRP A 283 -7.71 -18.71 -2.97
N LEU A 284 -6.89 -18.83 -1.94
CA LEU A 284 -7.13 -19.80 -0.88
C LEU A 284 -8.38 -19.31 -0.14
N GLY A 285 -9.56 -19.61 -0.70
CA GLY A 285 -10.81 -19.42 0.02
C GLY A 285 -10.64 -20.04 1.40
N THR A 286 -11.16 -19.39 2.43
CA THR A 286 -11.13 -19.89 3.80
C THR A 286 -11.71 -21.31 3.85
N LEU A 287 -10.87 -22.32 3.66
CA LEU A 287 -11.16 -23.71 3.96
C LEU A 287 -11.08 -23.84 5.47
N SER A 288 -12.02 -23.21 6.15
CA SER A 288 -12.46 -23.70 7.45
C SER A 288 -13.38 -24.88 7.14
N GLU A 289 -12.79 -26.04 6.83
CA GLU A 289 -13.51 -27.28 7.06
C GLU A 289 -13.84 -27.30 8.56
N PRO A 290 -15.12 -27.40 8.95
CA PRO A 290 -15.45 -27.64 10.34
C PRO A 290 -14.78 -28.95 10.77
N PRO A 291 -14.24 -29.04 12.00
CA PRO A 291 -13.66 -30.28 12.48
C PRO A 291 -14.71 -31.41 12.33
N PRO A 292 -14.30 -32.62 11.92
CA PRO A 292 -15.22 -33.73 11.80
C PRO A 292 -15.90 -33.95 13.16
N PRO A 293 -17.20 -34.30 13.18
CA PRO A 293 -17.89 -34.57 14.42
C PRO A 293 -17.17 -35.67 15.18
N GLU A 294 -16.84 -35.42 16.44
CA GLU A 294 -16.35 -36.44 17.36
C GLU A 294 -17.43 -37.53 17.48
N ASN A 295 -17.10 -38.74 17.05
CA ASN A 295 -17.88 -39.95 17.31
C ASN A 295 -17.37 -40.63 18.58
#